data_AF-H2ZNC0-F1
#
_entry.id   AF-H2ZNC0-F1
#
_cell.length_a   1.000
_cell.length_b   1.000
_cell.length_c   1.000
_cell.angle_alpha   90.00
_cell.angle_beta   90.00
_cell.angle_gamma   90.00
#
_symmetry.space_group_name_H-M   'P 1'
#
loop_
_entity.id
_entity.type
_entity.pdbx_description
1 polymer ?
#
loop_
_entity_poly.entity_id
_entity_poly.type
_entity_poly.pdbx_seq_one_letter_code
_entity_poly.pdbx_strand_id
1 'polypeptide(L)'
;MKVTLARLVAMHIEQGLSPSEASKKALQHMHNRVSGSGGVIVLDARGRVGVHHTTNLMSWARIGGIDPDDVIKPDDVVEYGTNVTNPLKENI
;
A
#
# COMPACT_ATOMS: atom_id res chain seq x y z
N MET A 1 -8.69 7.87 16.49
CA MET A 1 -7.96 6.90 15.64
C MET A 1 -7.97 5.54 16.33
N LYS A 2 -8.48 4.47 15.71
CA LYS A 2 -8.77 3.19 16.41
C LYS A 2 -7.81 2.03 16.11
N VAL A 3 -7.13 2.02 14.95
CA VAL A 3 -6.31 0.88 14.50
C VAL A 3 -4.82 1.21 14.30
N THR A 4 -4.42 2.47 14.51
CA THR A 4 -3.03 2.94 14.33
C THR A 4 -2.39 2.44 13.03
N LEU A 5 -3.06 2.70 11.88
CA LEU A 5 -2.79 2.04 10.59
C LEU A 5 -1.30 2.04 10.19
N ALA A 6 -0.61 3.18 10.32
CA ALA A 6 0.82 3.28 9.99
C ALA A 6 1.69 2.34 10.84
N ARG A 7 1.45 2.28 12.16
CA ARG A 7 2.19 1.36 13.04
C ARG A 7 1.84 -0.09 12.73
N LEU A 8 0.59 -0.38 12.39
CA LEU A 8 0.18 -1.72 11.98
C LEU A 8 0.88 -2.19 10.71
N VAL A 9 1.06 -1.31 9.73
CA VAL A 9 1.89 -1.61 8.54
C VAL A 9 3.34 -1.88 8.95
N ALA A 10 3.94 -1.03 9.77
CA ALA A 10 5.32 -1.21 10.23
C ALA A 10 5.52 -2.55 10.95
N MET A 11 4.58 -2.96 11.81
CA MET A 11 4.64 -4.27 12.48
C MET A 11 4.59 -5.45 11.52
N HIS A 12 3.79 -5.36 10.44
CA HIS A 12 3.78 -6.41 9.41
C HIS A 12 5.10 -6.49 8.64
N ILE A 13 5.74 -5.35 8.36
CA ILE A 13 7.07 -5.31 7.75
C ILE A 13 8.12 -5.88 8.71
N GLU A 14 8.07 -5.53 10.00
CA GLU A 14 8.91 -6.11 11.06
C GLU A 14 8.74 -7.65 11.13
N GLN A 15 7.55 -8.18 10.81
CA GLN A 15 7.26 -9.62 10.70
C GLN A 15 7.72 -10.26 9.38
N GLY A 16 8.34 -9.50 8.48
CA GLY A 16 8.92 -10.00 7.23
C GLY A 16 8.05 -9.87 5.99
N LEU A 17 6.86 -9.26 6.09
CA LEU A 17 6.02 -9.00 4.91
C LEU A 17 6.64 -7.92 4.04
N SER A 18 6.42 -8.00 2.73
CA SER A 18 6.72 -6.88 1.83
C SER A 18 5.85 -5.65 2.14
N PRO A 19 6.28 -4.43 1.78
CA PRO A 19 5.45 -3.22 1.92
C PRO A 19 4.07 -3.35 1.27
N SER A 20 3.98 -4.05 0.13
CA SER A 20 2.72 -4.31 -0.57
C SER A 20 1.78 -5.22 0.25
N GLU A 21 2.27 -6.35 0.74
CA GLU A 21 1.47 -7.28 1.56
C GLU A 21 1.08 -6.66 2.91
N ALA A 22 2.02 -5.99 3.58
CA ALA A 22 1.79 -5.32 4.85
C ALA A 22 0.69 -4.26 4.73
N SER A 23 0.70 -3.47 3.64
CA SER A 23 -0.31 -2.47 3.34
C SER A 23 -1.69 -3.08 3.16
N LYS A 24 -1.82 -4.10 2.29
CA LYS A 24 -3.11 -4.78 2.05
C LYS A 24 -3.66 -5.37 3.34
N LYS A 25 -2.82 -6.07 4.12
CA LYS A 25 -3.23 -6.71 5.37
C LYS A 25 -3.67 -5.69 6.44
N ALA A 26 -2.96 -4.57 6.56
CA ALA A 26 -3.32 -3.51 7.50
C ALA A 26 -4.63 -2.80 7.10
N LEU A 27 -4.85 -2.55 5.80
CA LEU A 27 -6.10 -1.99 5.28
C LEU A 27 -7.28 -2.95 5.47
N GLN A 28 -7.10 -4.24 5.22
CA GLN A 28 -8.12 -5.26 5.49
C GLN A 28 -8.47 -5.30 6.97
N HIS A 29 -7.48 -5.23 7.86
CA HIS A 29 -7.72 -5.15 9.30
C HIS A 29 -8.52 -3.91 9.69
N MET A 30 -8.19 -2.74 9.13
CA MET A 30 -8.94 -1.50 9.36
C MET A 30 -10.40 -1.62 8.90
N HIS A 31 -10.61 -2.17 7.71
CA HIS A 31 -11.96 -2.39 7.18
C HIS A 31 -12.76 -3.33 8.09
N ASN A 32 -12.19 -4.48 8.46
CA ASN A 32 -12.88 -5.48 9.28
C ASN A 32 -13.14 -5.01 10.72
N ARG A 33 -12.22 -4.24 11.31
CA ARG A 33 -12.29 -3.84 12.73
C ARG A 33 -13.17 -2.64 12.98
N VAL A 34 -13.21 -1.68 12.04
CA VAL A 34 -13.88 -0.38 12.25
C VAL A 34 -14.67 0.11 11.04
N SER A 35 -14.84 -0.72 10.00
CA SER A 35 -15.49 -0.35 8.73
C SER A 35 -14.89 0.92 8.12
N GLY A 36 -13.58 1.12 8.34
CA GLY A 36 -12.85 2.28 7.84
C GLY A 36 -12.30 2.06 6.44
N SER A 37 -12.34 3.12 5.64
CA SER A 37 -11.64 3.18 4.35
C SER A 37 -10.50 4.20 4.42
N GLY A 38 -9.43 3.95 3.66
CA GLY A 38 -8.25 4.82 3.65
C GLY A 38 -7.19 4.31 2.69
N GLY A 39 -6.00 4.89 2.75
CA GLY A 39 -4.87 4.47 1.94
C GLY A 39 -3.54 4.66 2.65
N VAL A 40 -2.52 3.99 2.13
CA VAL A 40 -1.15 4.03 2.63
C VAL A 40 -0.16 4.02 1.45
N ILE A 41 0.91 4.79 1.63
CA ILE A 41 2.11 4.75 0.81
C ILE A 41 3.24 4.32 1.76
N VAL A 42 3.97 3.29 1.39
CA VAL A 42 4.90 2.61 2.29
C VAL A 42 6.21 2.37 1.58
N LEU A 43 7.31 2.70 2.26
CA LEU A 43 8.68 2.45 1.83
C LEU A 43 9.40 1.73 2.99
N ASP A 44 10.08 0.62 2.71
CA ASP A 44 10.90 -0.05 3.71
C ASP A 44 12.39 0.33 3.59
N ALA A 45 13.20 -0.14 4.56
CA ALA A 45 14.63 0.10 4.60
C ALA A 45 15.42 -0.54 3.43
N ARG A 46 14.80 -1.41 2.64
CA ARG A 46 15.39 -2.00 1.42
C ARG A 46 15.02 -1.21 0.17
N GLY A 47 14.23 -0.14 0.31
CA GLY A 47 13.76 0.66 -0.82
C GLY A 47 12.53 0.09 -1.54
N ARG A 48 11.91 -0.97 -1.02
CA ARG A 48 10.69 -1.56 -1.61
C ARG A 48 9.49 -0.69 -1.32
N VAL A 49 8.59 -0.56 -2.28
CA VAL A 49 7.44 0.33 -2.21
C VAL A 49 6.13 -0.46 -2.23
N GLY A 50 5.17 -0.01 -1.42
CA GLY A 50 3.78 -0.48 -1.45
C GLY A 50 2.81 0.71 -1.42
N VAL A 51 1.90 0.76 -2.40
CA VAL A 51 0.83 1.77 -2.45
C VAL A 51 -0.52 1.09 -2.56
N HIS A 52 -1.37 1.25 -1.55
CA HIS A 52 -2.68 0.61 -1.50
C HIS A 52 -3.71 1.52 -0.86
N HIS A 53 -4.97 1.41 -1.28
CA HIS A 53 -6.09 2.09 -0.65
C HIS A 53 -7.40 1.30 -0.84
N THR A 54 -8.34 1.54 0.06
CA THR A 54 -9.71 1.02 0.05
C THR A 54 -10.75 2.13 -0.18
N THR A 55 -10.31 3.37 -0.39
CA THR A 55 -11.15 4.48 -0.86
C THR A 55 -11.40 4.37 -2.36
N ASN A 56 -12.41 5.06 -2.88
CA ASN A 56 -12.69 5.10 -4.32
C ASN A 56 -11.48 5.60 -5.14
N LEU A 57 -10.74 6.56 -4.59
CA LEU A 57 -9.58 7.20 -5.20
C LEU A 57 -8.54 7.54 -4.14
N MET A 58 -7.27 7.46 -4.52
CA MET A 58 -6.14 8.06 -3.82
C MET A 58 -5.13 8.55 -4.86
N SER A 59 -4.88 9.85 -4.89
CA SER A 59 -3.81 10.42 -5.70
C SER A 59 -2.47 10.18 -5.03
N TRP A 60 -1.51 9.63 -5.77
CA TRP A 60 -0.16 9.43 -5.27
C TRP A 60 0.88 9.59 -6.39
N ALA A 61 2.11 9.87 -5.98
CA ALA A 61 3.26 9.97 -6.85
C ALA A 61 4.49 9.41 -6.13
N ARG A 62 5.46 8.89 -6.88
CA ARG A 62 6.79 8.56 -6.36
C ARG A 62 7.84 8.72 -7.45
N ILE A 63 9.09 8.79 -7.00
CA ILE A 63 10.28 8.75 -7.83
C ILE A 63 11.20 7.66 -7.26
N GLY A 64 11.66 6.76 -8.12
CA GLY A 64 12.49 5.62 -7.72
C GLY A 64 11.79 4.58 -6.83
N GLY A 65 12.61 3.77 -6.16
CA GLY A 65 12.18 2.64 -5.34
C GLY A 65 12.02 1.33 -6.11
N ILE A 66 11.79 0.26 -5.36
CA ILE A 66 11.73 -1.11 -5.88
C ILE A 66 10.26 -1.56 -5.89
N ASP A 67 9.79 -2.01 -7.06
CA ASP A 67 8.45 -2.56 -7.24
C ASP A 67 8.22 -3.83 -6.42
N PRO A 68 6.96 -4.23 -6.19
CA PRO A 68 6.63 -5.52 -5.60
C PRO A 68 7.26 -6.74 -6.31
N ASP A 69 7.55 -6.63 -7.61
CA ASP A 69 8.21 -7.65 -8.43
C ASP A 69 9.75 -7.50 -8.48
N ASP A 70 10.33 -6.78 -7.50
CA ASP A 70 11.76 -6.47 -7.38
C ASP A 70 12.36 -5.70 -8.57
N VAL A 71 11.52 -5.04 -9.37
CA VAL A 71 11.95 -4.17 -10.47
C VAL A 71 12.38 -2.81 -9.92
N ILE A 72 13.64 -2.45 -10.14
CA ILE A 72 14.18 -1.14 -9.76
C ILE A 72 13.73 -0.10 -10.79
N LYS A 73 13.04 0.96 -10.33
CA LYS A 73 12.71 2.10 -11.19
C LYS A 73 13.89 3.08 -11.26
N PRO A 74 14.19 3.65 -12.44
CA PRO A 74 15.15 4.74 -12.55
C PRO A 74 14.75 5.96 -11.70
N ASP A 75 15.76 6.66 -11.14
CA ASP A 75 15.57 7.80 -10.23
C ASP A 75 15.06 9.08 -10.91
N ASP A 76 14.92 9.07 -12.24
CA ASP A 76 14.36 10.15 -13.05
C ASP A 76 12.93 9.87 -13.53
N VAL A 77 12.42 8.66 -13.28
CA VAL A 77 11.07 8.26 -13.66
C VAL A 77 10.10 8.56 -12.54
N VAL A 78 9.19 9.52 -12.77
CA VAL A 78 8.07 9.78 -11.88
C VAL A 78 6.90 8.88 -12.23
N GLU A 79 6.48 8.07 -11.26
CA GLU A 79 5.25 7.28 -11.37
C GLU A 79 4.13 8.00 -10.62
N TYR A 80 2.97 8.06 -11.26
CA TYR A 80 1.74 8.58 -10.68
C TYR A 80 0.67 7.51 -10.78
N GLY A 81 -0.19 7.44 -9.78
CA GLY A 81 -1.34 6.56 -9.82
C GLY A 81 -2.60 7.23 -9.29
N THR A 82 -3.69 6.96 -9.99
CA THR A 82 -5.06 7.04 -9.49
C THR A 82 -5.61 5.63 -9.64
N ASN A 83 -5.32 4.75 -8.69
CA ASN A 83 -5.90 3.41 -8.76
C ASN A 83 -7.40 3.57 -8.55
N VAL A 84 -8.18 3.61 -9.63
CA VAL A 84 -9.61 3.27 -9.54
C VAL A 84 -9.58 1.81 -9.13
N THR A 85 -9.88 1.50 -7.87
CA THR A 85 -10.20 0.13 -7.49
C THR A 85 -11.39 -0.26 -8.35
N ASN A 86 -11.15 -0.99 -9.44
CA ASN A 86 -12.23 -1.47 -10.28
C ASN A 86 -13.10 -2.39 -9.40
N PRO A 87 -14.35 -2.04 -9.10
CA PRO A 87 -15.22 -2.90 -8.28
C PRO A 87 -15.57 -4.23 -8.97
N LEU A 88 -15.08 -4.48 -10.19
CA LEU A 88 -15.46 -5.59 -11.06
C LEU A 88 -14.32 -6.59 -11.36
N LYS A 89 -13.34 -6.77 -10.45
CA LYS A 89 -12.39 -7.90 -10.52
C LYS A 89 -12.39 -8.78 -9.27
N GLU A 90 -13.51 -8.85 -8.56
CA GLU A 90 -13.86 -10.04 -7.79
C GLU A 90 -14.85 -10.87 -8.62
N ASN A 91 -14.34 -11.64 -9.59
CA ASN A 91 -15.11 -12.73 -10.15
C ASN A 91 -15.05 -13.89 -9.15
N ILE A 92 -16.24 -14.31 -8.69
CA ILE A 92 -16.79 -15.67 -8.83
C ILE A 92 -15.75 -16.74 -9.22
#